data_AF-A0A4Q5M169-F1
#
_entry.id   AF-A0A4Q5M169-F1
#
_cell.length_a   1.000
_cell.length_b   1.000
_cell.length_c   1.000
_cell.angle_alpha   90.00
_cell.angle_beta   90.00
_cell.angle_gamma   90.00
#
_symmetry.space_group_name_H-M   'P 1'
#
loop_
_entity.id
_entity.type
_entity.pdbx_description
1 polymer ?
#
loop_
_entity_poly.entity_id
_entity_poly.type
_entity_poly.pdbx_seq_one_letter_code
_entity_poly.pdbx_strand_id
1 'polypeptide(L)'
;MAALITLPSTSPITIVSNNVRLNPGTAAGQLLTWNGNNWVNTNPKPIQTLDNLQPSLTLNYCIALQGVFPPRSGLEPYVAEIAVFGFNFAPNGWAFCNGQLLPLSQNTALFSLLGTTYGGNGSSTFALPDFRGRIGIGMGQGSGLSNYDLGQQGGVEKHTIDNKY
;
A
#
# COMPACT_ATOMS: atom_id res chain seq x y z
N MET A 1 20.55 -32.08 49.22
CA MET A 1 19.25 -32.09 48.50
C MET A 1 18.81 -30.64 48.39
N ALA A 2 19.07 -29.97 47.26
CA ALA A 2 18.74 -28.55 47.11
C ALA A 2 17.22 -28.44 46.85
N ALA A 3 16.52 -27.73 47.73
CA ALA A 3 15.08 -27.52 47.59
C ALA A 3 14.80 -26.78 46.28
N LEU A 4 13.97 -27.37 45.42
CA LEU A 4 13.48 -26.74 44.22
C LEU A 4 12.48 -25.65 44.63
N ILE A 5 12.97 -24.42 44.84
CA ILE A 5 12.10 -23.26 45.06
C ILE A 5 11.26 -23.09 43.78
N THR A 6 9.96 -23.35 43.90
CA THR A 6 9.00 -23.10 42.82
C THR A 6 8.73 -21.61 42.84
N LEU A 7 9.19 -20.88 41.82
CA LEU A 7 9.00 -19.43 41.76
C LEU A 7 7.68 -19.10 41.08
N PRO A 8 6.94 -18.10 41.58
CA PRO A 8 5.67 -17.69 41.01
C PRO A 8 5.88 -17.21 39.56
N SER A 9 4.86 -17.41 38.72
CA SER A 9 4.83 -17.09 37.28
C SER A 9 5.05 -15.62 36.93
N THR A 10 5.21 -14.75 37.93
CA THR A 10 5.44 -13.30 37.80
C THR A 10 6.91 -12.90 37.84
N SER A 11 7.85 -13.83 38.06
CA SER A 11 9.31 -13.54 38.18
C SER A 11 10.10 -14.08 36.99
N PRO A 12 10.22 -13.37 35.87
CA PRO A 12 10.56 -13.94 34.55
C PRO A 12 11.99 -14.46 34.37
N ILE A 13 12.91 -14.12 35.28
CA ILE A 13 14.27 -14.64 35.34
C ILE A 13 14.55 -15.09 36.76
N THR A 14 15.16 -16.26 36.88
CA THR A 14 15.56 -16.80 38.18
C THR A 14 17.08 -16.96 38.23
N ILE A 15 17.70 -16.52 39.32
CA ILE A 15 19.07 -16.92 39.67
C ILE A 15 18.98 -18.23 40.47
N VAL A 16 19.43 -19.33 39.88
CA VAL A 16 19.53 -20.63 40.57
C VAL A 16 21.01 -20.94 40.75
N SER A 17 21.45 -20.93 42.00
CA SER A 17 22.87 -21.01 42.36
C SER A 17 23.67 -19.86 41.72
N ASN A 18 24.55 -20.15 40.74
CA ASN A 18 25.37 -19.17 40.04
C ASN A 18 24.94 -18.98 38.56
N ASN A 19 23.79 -19.52 38.17
CA ASN A 19 23.32 -19.48 36.79
C ASN A 19 21.99 -18.71 36.68
N VAL A 20 21.92 -17.85 35.69
CA VAL A 20 20.69 -17.14 35.30
C VAL A 20 19.87 -18.06 34.38
N ARG A 21 18.63 -18.36 34.76
CA ARG A 21 17.74 -19.25 34.00
C ARG A 21 16.46 -18.51 33.60
N LEU A 22 15.94 -18.83 32.42
CA LEU A 22 14.62 -18.41 31.95
C LEU A 22 13.55 -19.27 32.64
N ASN A 23 12.43 -18.67 33.05
CA ASN A 23 11.36 -19.42 33.70
C ASN A 23 10.63 -20.38 32.75
N PRO A 24 10.00 -21.45 33.28
CA PRO A 24 9.15 -22.35 32.51
C PRO A 24 8.06 -21.58 31.73
N GLY A 25 7.92 -21.86 30.44
CA GLY A 25 7.06 -21.11 29.51
C GLY A 25 7.83 -20.23 28.50
N THR A 26 9.15 -20.11 28.66
CA THR A 26 10.03 -19.44 27.68
C THR A 26 10.55 -20.45 26.66
N ALA A 27 10.17 -20.33 25.38
CA ALA A 27 10.73 -21.12 24.28
C ALA A 27 12.12 -20.60 23.88
N ALA A 28 13.01 -21.50 23.44
CA ALA A 28 14.31 -21.11 22.89
C ALA A 28 14.11 -20.18 21.68
N GLY A 29 14.74 -18.99 21.72
CA GLY A 29 14.59 -17.95 20.69
C GLY A 29 13.65 -16.80 21.05
N GLN A 30 12.93 -16.87 22.17
CA GLN A 30 12.19 -15.71 22.70
C GLN A 30 13.16 -14.70 23.33
N LEU A 31 13.07 -13.44 22.90
CA LEU A 31 13.86 -12.33 23.43
C LEU A 31 13.30 -11.88 24.79
N LEU A 32 14.17 -11.68 25.77
CA LEU A 32 13.82 -11.00 27.02
C LEU A 32 13.71 -9.49 26.74
N THR A 33 12.62 -8.85 27.17
CA THR A 33 12.42 -7.40 27.03
C THR A 33 12.69 -6.71 28.37
N TRP A 34 13.37 -5.56 28.37
CA TRP A 34 13.57 -4.74 29.59
C TRP A 34 12.30 -3.94 29.89
N ASN A 35 11.74 -4.07 31.10
CA ASN A 35 10.51 -3.36 31.48
C ASN A 35 10.73 -2.05 32.26
N GLY A 36 11.96 -1.55 32.33
CA GLY A 36 12.33 -0.38 33.13
C GLY A 36 13.01 -0.72 34.45
N ASN A 37 12.77 -1.91 35.01
CA ASN A 37 13.33 -2.34 36.29
C ASN A 37 13.97 -3.74 36.25
N ASN A 38 13.43 -4.66 35.44
CA ASN A 38 13.89 -6.04 35.30
C ASN A 38 13.81 -6.49 33.83
N TRP A 39 14.64 -7.47 33.48
CA TRP A 39 14.52 -8.20 32.21
C TRP A 39 13.41 -9.24 32.34
N VAL A 40 12.39 -9.15 31.48
CA VAL A 40 11.17 -9.96 31.58
C VAL A 40 10.90 -10.74 30.29
N ASN A 41 10.42 -11.98 30.39
CA ASN A 41 9.82 -12.69 29.27
C ASN A 41 8.38 -12.18 29.12
N THR A 42 8.25 -11.05 28.45
CA THR A 42 6.96 -10.68 27.86
C THR A 42 6.84 -11.41 26.53
N ASN A 43 5.66 -11.99 26.26
CA ASN A 43 5.31 -12.30 24.87
C ASN A 43 5.69 -11.09 24.01
N PRO A 44 6.32 -11.28 22.84
CA PRO A 44 6.66 -10.18 21.94
C PRO A 44 5.44 -9.26 21.86
N LYS A 45 5.64 -7.95 22.09
CA LYS A 45 4.55 -6.97 21.94
C LYS A 45 3.86 -7.29 20.61
N PRO A 46 2.52 -7.40 20.57
CA PRO A 46 1.82 -7.68 19.33
C PRO A 46 2.33 -6.72 18.27
N ILE A 47 2.72 -7.28 17.12
CA ILE A 47 3.09 -6.50 15.95
C ILE A 47 1.96 -5.48 15.74
N GLN A 48 2.27 -4.20 15.89
CA GLN A 48 1.27 -3.15 15.77
C GLN A 48 1.14 -2.82 14.29
N THR A 49 0.09 -3.32 13.68
CA THR A 49 -0.34 -2.80 12.38
C THR A 49 -1.07 -1.49 12.61
N LEU A 50 -0.49 -0.41 12.12
CA LEU A 50 -1.15 0.89 12.06
C LEU A 50 -1.81 1.04 10.70
N ASP A 51 -3.03 1.56 10.71
CA ASP A 51 -3.66 2.04 9.50
C ASP A 51 -2.92 3.29 9.04
N ASN A 52 -2.45 3.27 7.80
CA ASN A 52 -1.75 4.39 7.16
C ASN A 52 -2.73 5.25 6.34
N LEU A 53 -4.01 4.88 6.29
CA LEU A 53 -5.02 5.66 5.60
C LEU A 53 -5.32 6.94 6.35
N GLN A 54 -5.02 8.07 5.71
CA GLN A 54 -5.58 9.36 6.12
C GLN A 54 -7.10 9.33 5.92
N PRO A 55 -7.88 10.09 6.72
CA PRO A 55 -9.30 10.27 6.48
C PRO A 55 -9.52 10.74 5.03
N SER A 56 -10.28 9.98 4.25
CA SER A 56 -10.45 10.23 2.82
C SER A 56 -11.89 9.99 2.38
N LEU A 57 -12.29 10.68 1.32
CA LEU A 57 -13.53 10.44 0.59
C LEU A 57 -13.20 9.84 -0.76
N THR A 58 -13.67 8.63 -1.03
CA THR A 58 -13.44 7.96 -2.30
C THR A 58 -14.30 8.57 -3.41
N LEU A 59 -13.65 9.05 -4.46
CA LEU A 59 -14.27 9.51 -5.69
C LEU A 59 -13.83 8.61 -6.84
N ASN A 60 -14.60 8.62 -7.94
CA ASN A 60 -14.28 7.80 -9.10
C ASN A 60 -13.37 8.56 -10.06
N TYR A 61 -12.25 7.94 -10.43
CA TYR A 61 -11.42 8.41 -11.53
C TYR A 61 -11.97 7.85 -12.84
N CYS A 62 -12.25 8.72 -13.80
CA CYS A 62 -12.59 8.32 -15.15
C CYS A 62 -11.63 8.95 -16.16
N ILE A 63 -11.41 8.25 -17.26
CA ILE A 63 -10.61 8.69 -18.39
C ILE A 63 -11.48 8.87 -19.63
N ALA A 64 -11.27 9.95 -20.37
CA ALA A 64 -11.95 10.22 -21.62
C ALA A 64 -11.44 9.27 -22.71
N LEU A 65 -12.33 8.42 -23.22
CA LEU A 65 -12.08 7.49 -24.34
C LEU A 65 -12.10 8.21 -25.69
N GLN A 66 -12.87 9.30 -25.77
CA GLN A 66 -13.07 10.11 -26.96
C GLN A 66 -12.98 11.59 -26.59
N GLY A 67 -12.48 12.39 -27.52
CA GLY A 67 -12.19 13.81 -27.32
C GLY A 67 -11.56 14.40 -28.57
N VAL A 68 -11.54 15.72 -28.68
CA VAL A 68 -10.94 16.40 -29.83
C VAL A 68 -9.56 16.92 -29.41
N PHE A 69 -8.51 16.36 -30.02
CA PHE A 69 -7.17 16.92 -29.91
C PHE A 69 -6.77 17.53 -31.26
N PRO A 70 -6.50 18.85 -31.34
CA PRO A 70 -6.68 19.90 -30.32
C PRO A 70 -8.16 20.36 -30.18
N PRO A 71 -8.60 20.86 -29.02
CA PRO A 71 -9.99 21.21 -28.76
C PRO A 71 -10.41 22.41 -29.59
N ARG A 72 -11.63 22.34 -30.13
CA ARG A 72 -12.18 23.38 -31.02
C ARG A 72 -12.98 24.44 -30.27
N SER A 73 -13.50 24.10 -29.09
CA SER A 73 -14.41 24.97 -28.31
C SER A 73 -14.11 25.04 -26.80
N GLY A 74 -13.08 24.35 -26.31
CA GLY A 74 -12.68 24.37 -24.89
C GLY A 74 -13.61 23.65 -23.92
N LEU A 75 -14.76 23.15 -24.38
CA LEU A 75 -15.71 22.36 -23.58
C LEU A 75 -15.59 20.85 -23.80
N GLU A 76 -14.87 20.43 -24.83
CA GLU A 76 -14.65 19.03 -25.17
C GLU A 76 -13.43 18.51 -24.40
N PRO A 77 -13.52 17.37 -23.70
CA PRO A 77 -12.37 16.79 -23.02
C PRO A 77 -11.31 16.35 -24.02
N TYR A 78 -10.05 16.34 -23.58
CA TYR A 78 -8.96 15.76 -24.35
C TYR A 78 -9.04 14.23 -24.29
N VAL A 79 -8.67 13.53 -25.37
CA VAL A 79 -8.48 12.08 -25.30
C VAL A 79 -7.41 11.78 -24.24
N ALA A 80 -7.65 10.75 -23.42
CA ALA A 80 -6.82 10.38 -22.28
C ALA A 80 -6.84 11.35 -21.08
N GLU A 81 -7.71 12.36 -21.08
CA GLU A 81 -7.91 13.22 -19.91
C GLU A 81 -8.48 12.41 -18.75
N ILE A 82 -7.90 12.58 -17.56
CA ILE A 82 -8.38 11.95 -16.32
C ILE A 82 -9.12 13.01 -15.51
N ALA A 83 -10.38 12.73 -15.19
CA ALA A 83 -11.21 13.57 -14.34
C ALA A 83 -11.77 12.77 -13.16
N VAL A 84 -12.03 13.49 -12.07
CA VAL A 84 -12.59 12.94 -10.83
C VAL A 84 -14.09 13.22 -10.80
N PHE A 85 -14.88 12.18 -10.55
CA PHE A 85 -16.32 12.22 -10.54
C PHE A 85 -16.88 11.74 -9.20
N GLY A 86 -17.90 12.46 -8.69
CA GLY A 86 -18.61 12.10 -7.46
C GLY A 86 -19.76 11.11 -7.64
N PHE A 87 -20.04 10.67 -8.87
CA PHE A 87 -21.11 9.72 -9.18
C PHE A 87 -20.55 8.32 -9.47
N ASN A 88 -21.41 7.30 -9.40
CA ASN A 88 -21.03 5.88 -9.48
C ASN A 88 -21.22 5.23 -10.87
N PHE A 89 -21.17 6.01 -11.95
CA PHE A 89 -21.22 5.50 -13.32
C PHE A 89 -20.25 6.27 -14.23
N ALA A 90 -19.74 5.62 -15.28
CA ALA A 90 -18.95 6.31 -16.29
C ALA A 90 -19.88 6.91 -17.36
N PRO A 91 -19.87 8.24 -17.59
CA PRO A 91 -20.71 8.86 -18.61
C PRO A 91 -20.25 8.45 -20.01
N ASN A 92 -21.10 8.66 -21.02
CA ASN A 92 -20.77 8.31 -22.41
C ASN A 92 -19.47 8.98 -22.85
N GLY A 93 -18.56 8.18 -23.41
CA GLY A 93 -17.23 8.64 -23.82
C GLY A 93 -16.18 8.63 -22.72
N TRP A 94 -16.52 8.14 -21.53
CA TRP A 94 -15.59 7.97 -20.42
C TRP A 94 -15.56 6.51 -19.95
N ALA A 95 -14.45 6.11 -19.34
CA ALA A 95 -14.30 4.81 -18.69
C ALA A 95 -13.70 4.99 -17.30
N PHE A 96 -14.04 4.11 -16.37
CA PHE A 96 -13.37 4.08 -15.06
C PHE A 96 -11.89 3.71 -15.19
N CYS A 97 -11.05 4.39 -14.42
CA CYS A 97 -9.64 4.06 -14.26
C CYS A 97 -9.46 2.93 -13.23
N ASN A 98 -9.88 1.73 -13.60
CA ASN A 98 -9.88 0.53 -12.77
C ASN A 98 -8.96 -0.60 -13.30
N GLY A 99 -8.03 -0.29 -14.21
CA GLY A 99 -7.14 -1.29 -14.80
C GLY A 99 -7.76 -2.17 -15.90
N GLN A 100 -8.95 -1.84 -16.40
CA GLN A 100 -9.60 -2.63 -17.45
C GLN A 100 -8.79 -2.66 -18.77
N LEU A 101 -8.83 -3.81 -19.44
CA LEU A 101 -8.25 -4.00 -20.78
C LEU A 101 -9.24 -3.54 -21.85
N LEU A 102 -8.78 -2.72 -22.78
CA LEU A 102 -9.54 -2.24 -23.92
C LEU A 102 -8.98 -2.76 -25.25
N PRO A 103 -9.85 -2.99 -26.25
CA PRO A 103 -9.43 -3.34 -27.59
C PRO A 103 -8.76 -2.14 -28.26
N LEU A 104 -7.55 -2.36 -28.78
CA LEU A 104 -6.76 -1.35 -29.47
C LEU A 104 -7.46 -0.88 -30.75
N SER A 105 -8.07 -1.80 -31.50
CA SER A 105 -8.72 -1.51 -32.78
C SER A 105 -9.83 -0.46 -32.72
N GLN A 106 -10.47 -0.30 -31.56
CA GLN A 106 -11.54 0.69 -31.35
C GLN A 106 -11.06 1.96 -30.64
N ASN A 107 -9.85 1.96 -30.08
CA ASN A 107 -9.33 3.02 -29.21
C ASN A 107 -7.90 3.41 -29.62
N THR A 108 -7.65 3.51 -30.93
CA THR A 108 -6.32 3.77 -31.49
C THR A 108 -5.70 5.06 -30.98
N ALA A 109 -6.49 6.15 -30.92
CA ALA A 109 -6.04 7.44 -30.41
C ALA A 109 -5.65 7.39 -28.92
N LEU A 110 -6.43 6.68 -28.10
CA LEU A 110 -6.13 6.49 -26.68
C LEU A 110 -4.87 5.65 -26.49
N PHE A 111 -4.71 4.58 -27.28
CA PHE A 111 -3.51 3.74 -27.27
C PHE A 111 -2.26 4.51 -27.68
N SER A 112 -2.34 5.40 -28.67
CA SER A 112 -1.20 6.24 -29.07
C SER A 112 -0.68 7.14 -27.94
N LEU A 113 -1.52 7.46 -26.95
CA LEU A 113 -1.14 8.29 -25.80
C LEU A 113 -0.65 7.45 -24.60
N LEU A 114 -1.36 6.35 -24.27
CA LEU A 114 -1.07 5.54 -23.08
C LEU A 114 -0.07 4.40 -23.35
N GLY A 115 0.02 3.92 -24.59
CA GLY A 115 0.77 2.73 -24.95
C GLY A 115 0.37 1.52 -24.11
N THR A 116 1.38 0.77 -23.66
CA THR A 116 1.24 -0.38 -22.77
C THR A 116 1.67 -0.08 -21.33
N THR A 117 1.83 1.20 -20.96
CA THR A 117 2.34 1.63 -19.65
C THR A 117 1.57 1.01 -18.47
N TYR A 118 0.25 0.82 -18.63
CA TYR A 118 -0.61 0.24 -17.60
C TYR A 118 -0.93 -1.24 -17.82
N GLY A 119 -0.39 -1.86 -18.88
CA GLY A 119 -0.58 -3.27 -19.24
C GLY A 119 -1.19 -3.49 -20.63
N GLY A 120 -1.56 -4.75 -20.89
CA GLY A 120 -2.00 -5.24 -22.20
C GLY A 120 -0.85 -5.75 -23.08
N ASN A 121 -1.17 -6.23 -24.28
CA ASN A 121 -0.19 -6.87 -25.16
C ASN A 121 0.38 -5.94 -26.25
N GLY A 122 -0.13 -4.70 -26.35
CA GLY A 122 0.33 -3.69 -27.31
C GLY A 122 0.01 -3.99 -28.78
N SER A 123 -0.61 -5.13 -29.07
CA SER A 123 -0.96 -5.57 -30.44
C SER A 123 -2.46 -5.59 -30.67
N SER A 124 -3.23 -6.11 -29.72
CA SER A 124 -4.69 -6.16 -29.76
C SER A 124 -5.35 -5.48 -28.56
N THR A 125 -4.65 -5.35 -27.44
CA THR A 125 -5.18 -4.75 -26.21
C THR A 125 -4.16 -3.89 -25.48
N PHE A 126 -4.68 -2.94 -24.72
CA PHE A 126 -3.95 -2.12 -23.76
C PHE A 126 -4.81 -1.93 -22.50
N ALA A 127 -4.20 -1.58 -21.38
CA ALA A 127 -4.92 -1.35 -20.12
C ALA A 127 -5.06 0.14 -19.80
N LEU A 128 -6.12 0.48 -19.08
CA LEU A 128 -6.28 1.78 -18.44
C LEU A 128 -5.52 1.86 -17.11
N PRO A 129 -5.26 3.07 -16.58
CA PRO A 129 -4.75 3.22 -15.22
C PRO A 129 -5.66 2.56 -14.18
N ASP A 130 -5.08 2.14 -13.04
CA ASP A 130 -5.81 1.60 -11.90
C ASP A 130 -5.64 2.50 -10.67
N PHE A 131 -6.66 3.30 -10.37
CA PHE A 131 -6.71 4.18 -9.20
C PHE A 131 -7.51 3.59 -8.04
N ARG A 132 -7.90 2.31 -8.07
CA ARG A 132 -8.63 1.71 -6.95
C ARG A 132 -7.71 1.65 -5.73
N GLY A 133 -8.15 2.27 -4.63
CA GLY A 133 -7.37 2.38 -3.39
C GLY A 133 -6.14 3.29 -3.52
N ARG A 134 -6.06 4.14 -4.55
CA ARG A 134 -4.88 4.96 -4.86
C ARG A 134 -5.27 6.38 -5.26
N ILE A 135 -4.39 7.33 -5.00
CA ILE A 135 -4.46 8.70 -5.52
C ILE A 135 -3.36 8.89 -6.55
N GLY A 136 -3.63 9.70 -7.58
CA GLY A 136 -2.61 10.11 -8.52
C GLY A 136 -1.54 10.98 -7.85
N ILE A 137 -0.28 10.72 -8.20
CA ILE A 137 0.87 11.56 -7.84
C ILE A 137 1.59 12.02 -9.12
N GLY A 138 2.35 13.10 -9.04
CA GLY A 138 3.14 13.59 -10.17
C GLY A 138 4.27 12.63 -10.54
N MET A 139 4.49 12.43 -11.84
CA MET A 139 5.64 11.69 -12.36
C MET A 139 6.94 12.46 -12.12
N GLY A 140 8.04 11.73 -11.96
CA GLY A 140 9.40 12.25 -11.90
C GLY A 140 9.87 12.43 -10.47
N GLN A 141 10.99 13.13 -10.33
CA GLN A 141 11.63 13.39 -9.05
C GLN A 141 11.45 14.85 -8.65
N GLY A 142 10.72 15.10 -7.56
CA GLY A 142 10.70 16.39 -6.88
C GLY A 142 11.99 16.62 -6.08
N SER A 143 12.35 17.88 -5.80
CA SER A 143 13.52 18.19 -4.97
C SER A 143 13.39 17.54 -3.58
N GLY A 144 14.34 16.68 -3.23
CA GLY A 144 14.33 15.93 -1.96
C GLY A 144 13.31 14.79 -1.87
N LEU A 145 12.60 14.48 -2.97
CA LEU A 145 11.63 13.39 -3.04
C LEU A 145 12.16 12.21 -3.85
N SER A 146 11.48 11.07 -3.72
CA SER A 146 11.71 9.88 -4.55
C SER A 146 11.33 10.14 -6.01
N ASN A 147 12.00 9.45 -6.94
CA ASN A 147 11.59 9.42 -8.34
C ASN A 147 10.42 8.44 -8.54
N TYR A 148 9.40 8.86 -9.29
CA TYR A 148 8.26 8.03 -9.66
C TYR A 148 8.12 7.92 -11.18
N ASP A 149 8.20 6.71 -11.71
CA ASP A 149 7.97 6.45 -13.13
C ASP A 149 6.47 6.41 -13.45
N LEU A 150 6.09 6.75 -14.67
CA LEU A 150 4.68 6.74 -15.08
C LEU A 150 4.13 5.31 -15.02
N GLY A 151 2.95 5.15 -14.41
CA GLY A 151 2.33 3.84 -14.20
C GLY A 151 2.90 3.04 -13.02
N GLN A 152 3.93 3.54 -12.34
CA GLN A 152 4.46 2.91 -11.14
C GLN A 152 3.39 2.90 -10.03
N GLN A 153 3.11 1.71 -9.50
CA GLN A 153 2.27 1.55 -8.32
C GLN A 153 3.12 1.66 -7.05
N GLY A 154 2.65 2.43 -6.08
CA GLY A 154 3.35 2.64 -4.80
C GLY A 154 2.40 2.85 -3.63
N GLY A 155 2.95 2.86 -2.42
CA GLY A 155 2.20 3.02 -1.17
C GLY A 155 1.62 1.71 -0.61
N VAL A 156 1.29 1.74 0.69
CA VAL A 156 0.64 0.66 1.43
C VAL A 156 -0.45 1.26 2.33
N GLU A 157 -1.60 0.59 2.42
CA GLU A 157 -2.70 1.01 3.29
C GLU A 157 -2.39 0.71 4.76
N LYS A 158 -1.60 -0.33 5.03
CA LYS A 158 -1.23 -0.77 6.38
C LYS A 158 0.27 -0.88 6.48
N HIS A 159 0.82 -0.31 7.55
CA HIS A 159 2.23 -0.45 7.86
C HIS A 159 2.39 -1.21 9.17
N THR A 160 3.23 -2.25 9.11
CA THR A 160 3.60 -3.03 10.28
C THR A 160 4.82 -2.38 10.92
N ILE A 161 4.64 -1.86 12.13
CA ILE A 161 5.77 -1.44 12.95
C ILE A 161 6.17 -2.62 13.84
N ASP A 162 7.31 -3.22 13.51
CA ASP A 162 7.99 -4.10 14.44
C ASP A 162 8.56 -3.22 15.55
N ASN A 163 7.84 -3.13 16.67
CA ASN A 163 8.33 -2.47 17.86
C ASN A 163 9.42 -3.34 18.49
N LYS A 164 10.60 -3.38 17.83
CA LYS A 164 11.83 -3.77 18.51
C LYS A 164 12.06 -2.68 19.55
N TYR A 165 12.17 -3.10 20.80
CA TYR A 165 12.22 -2.31 22.05
C TYR A 165 10.84 -2.04 22.69
#